data_AF-A0A354GQ29-F1
#
_entry.id   AF-A0A354GQ29-F1
#
_cell.length_a   1.000
_cell.length_b   1.000
_cell.length_c   1.000
_cell.angle_alpha   90.00
_cell.angle_beta   90.00
_cell.angle_gamma   90.00
#
_symmetry.space_group_name_H-M   'P 1'
#
loop_
_entity.id
_entity.type
_entity.pdbx_description
1 polymer ?
#
loop_
_entity_poly.entity_id
_entity_poly.type
_entity_poly.pdbx_seq_one_letter_code
_entity_poly.pdbx_strand_id
1 'polypeptide(L)'
;MVIVMESEKRKALEAAGWRFGDAADFLGMNEQERQLLDARVEMALAVRRLREALNLSQKQLAARIKTSQPRIAKIEQAASDVSLDQILRAFAAVGGRIVVKQVGRSHATKAAPEPAAVGGKRPKTNKKLQVAEVQIELIGAEL
;
A
#
# COMPACT_ATOMS: atom_id res chain seq x y z
N MET A 1 13.44 -17.08 -6.31
CA MET A 1 13.43 -18.16 -7.32
C MET A 1 12.10 -18.08 -8.04
N VAL A 2 12.05 -17.44 -9.20
CA VAL A 2 10.85 -17.48 -10.05
C VAL A 2 10.91 -18.81 -10.79
N ILE A 3 10.02 -19.73 -10.46
CA ILE A 3 9.91 -21.00 -11.18
C ILE A 3 9.23 -20.67 -12.51
N VAL A 4 9.99 -20.60 -13.59
CA VAL A 4 9.45 -20.39 -14.94
C VAL A 4 8.97 -21.75 -15.46
N MET A 5 7.68 -21.86 -15.72
CA MET A 5 7.07 -23.07 -16.28
C MET A 5 7.20 -23.07 -17.82
N GLU A 6 7.53 -24.21 -18.43
CA GLU A 6 7.57 -24.35 -19.89
C GLU A 6 6.19 -24.09 -20.52
N SER A 7 6.15 -23.26 -21.56
CA SER A 7 4.94 -22.77 -22.21
C SER A 7 4.05 -23.88 -22.79
N GLU A 8 4.64 -24.93 -23.33
CA GLU A 8 3.92 -26.07 -23.91
C GLU A 8 3.18 -26.88 -22.84
N LYS A 9 3.77 -27.06 -21.66
CA LYS A 9 3.13 -27.73 -20.52
C LYS A 9 1.95 -26.90 -20.00
N ARG A 10 2.03 -25.56 -20.05
CA ARG A 10 0.93 -24.67 -19.68
C ARG A 10 -0.24 -24.82 -20.64
N LYS A 11 0.00 -24.79 -21.95
CA LYS A 11 -1.03 -24.99 -22.98
C LYS A 11 -1.73 -26.36 -22.84
N ALA A 12 -0.97 -27.43 -22.59
CA ALA A 12 -1.53 -28.76 -22.41
C ALA A 12 -2.46 -28.84 -21.18
N LEU A 13 -2.08 -28.18 -20.07
CA LEU A 13 -2.90 -28.10 -18.87
C LEU A 13 -4.15 -27.23 -19.09
N GLU A 14 -4.04 -26.10 -19.79
CA GLU A 14 -5.18 -25.27 -20.18
C GLU A 14 -6.17 -26.03 -21.08
N ALA A 15 -5.66 -26.80 -22.07
CA ALA A 15 -6.48 -27.66 -22.92
C ALA A 15 -7.17 -28.80 -22.14
N ALA A 16 -6.55 -29.26 -21.05
CA ALA A 16 -7.13 -30.22 -20.12
C ALA A 16 -8.10 -29.58 -19.10
N GLY A 17 -8.38 -28.28 -19.23
CA GLY A 17 -9.35 -27.56 -18.39
C GLY A 17 -8.77 -26.93 -17.11
N TRP A 18 -7.46 -26.94 -16.93
CA TRP A 18 -6.82 -26.24 -15.81
C TRP A 18 -6.81 -24.73 -16.05
N ARG A 19 -7.16 -23.97 -15.01
CA ARG A 19 -7.06 -22.50 -15.02
C ARG A 19 -5.81 -22.05 -14.29
N PHE A 20 -5.05 -21.16 -14.92
CA PHE A 20 -3.92 -20.47 -14.32
C PHE A 20 -4.33 -19.04 -14.02
N GLY A 21 -4.09 -18.60 -12.79
CA GLY A 21 -4.34 -17.25 -12.31
C GLY A 21 -3.56 -17.03 -11.02
N ASP A 22 -3.50 -15.80 -10.55
CA ASP A 22 -2.92 -15.49 -9.25
C ASP A 22 -3.90 -15.77 -8.10
N ALA A 23 -3.48 -15.51 -6.86
CA ALA A 23 -4.33 -15.70 -5.68
C ALA A 23 -5.59 -14.81 -5.73
N ALA A 24 -5.51 -13.63 -6.36
CA ALA A 24 -6.65 -12.73 -6.49
C ALA A 24 -7.67 -13.25 -7.50
N ASP A 25 -7.21 -13.86 -8.60
CA ASP A 25 -8.08 -14.55 -9.57
C ASP A 25 -8.80 -15.74 -8.93
N PHE A 26 -8.10 -16.52 -8.11
CA PHE A 26 -8.68 -17.64 -7.38
C PHE A 26 -9.76 -17.19 -6.39
N LEU A 27 -9.52 -16.08 -5.67
CA LEU A 27 -10.44 -15.52 -4.68
C LEU A 27 -11.53 -14.64 -5.29
N GLY A 28 -11.51 -14.40 -6.60
CA GLY A 28 -12.49 -13.55 -7.29
C GLY A 28 -12.43 -12.09 -6.84
N MET A 29 -11.26 -11.61 -6.43
CA MET A 29 -11.10 -10.26 -5.89
C MET A 29 -11.33 -9.19 -6.96
N ASN A 30 -12.03 -8.12 -6.59
CA ASN A 30 -12.09 -6.93 -7.42
C ASN A 30 -10.79 -6.11 -7.30
N GLU A 31 -10.64 -5.10 -8.16
CA GLU A 31 -9.44 -4.25 -8.19
C GLU A 31 -9.24 -3.50 -6.87
N GLN A 32 -10.33 -3.06 -6.24
CA GLN A 32 -10.26 -2.34 -4.97
C GLN A 32 -9.77 -3.24 -3.82
N GLU A 33 -10.21 -4.50 -3.80
CA GLU A 33 -9.79 -5.51 -2.83
C GLU A 33 -8.32 -5.89 -3.03
N ARG A 34 -7.90 -6.08 -4.28
CA ARG A 34 -6.49 -6.31 -4.64
C ARG A 34 -5.61 -5.19 -4.11
N GLN A 35 -5.95 -3.94 -4.42
CA GLN A 35 -5.19 -2.76 -3.97
C GLN A 35 -5.08 -2.70 -2.44
N LEU A 36 -6.17 -2.94 -1.72
CA LEU A 36 -6.15 -2.92 -0.25
C LEU A 36 -5.32 -4.06 0.34
N LEU A 37 -5.43 -5.26 -0.25
CA LEU A 37 -4.68 -6.44 0.19
C LEU A 37 -3.18 -6.25 -0.04
N ASP A 38 -2.78 -5.85 -1.25
CA ASP A 38 -1.38 -5.63 -1.61
C ASP A 38 -0.73 -4.60 -0.71
N ALA A 39 -1.41 -3.46 -0.50
CA ALA A 39 -0.94 -2.42 0.39
C ALA A 39 -0.75 -2.96 1.83
N ARG A 40 -1.73 -3.70 2.36
CA ARG A 40 -1.66 -4.27 3.71
C ARG A 40 -0.50 -5.27 3.85
N VAL A 41 -0.34 -6.17 2.87
CA VAL A 41 0.71 -7.19 2.87
C VAL A 41 2.09 -6.55 2.77
N GLU A 42 2.29 -5.61 1.85
CA GLU A 42 3.59 -4.95 1.69
C GLU A 42 3.97 -4.12 2.91
N MET A 43 3.02 -3.43 3.56
CA MET A 43 3.29 -2.73 4.82
C MET A 43 3.70 -3.69 5.94
N ALA A 44 3.02 -4.84 6.08
CA ALA A 44 3.37 -5.86 7.07
C ALA A 44 4.76 -6.46 6.82
N LEU A 45 5.09 -6.74 5.55
CA LEU A 45 6.40 -7.22 5.16
C LEU A 45 7.48 -6.17 5.40
N ALA A 46 7.20 -4.87 5.20
CA ALA A 46 8.14 -3.80 5.52
C ALA A 46 8.49 -3.75 7.01
N VAL A 47 7.53 -3.97 7.92
CA VAL A 47 7.80 -4.12 9.37
C VAL A 47 8.79 -5.25 9.61
N ARG A 48 8.53 -6.42 9.04
CA ARG A 48 9.38 -7.60 9.20
C ARG A 48 10.79 -7.36 8.68
N ARG A 49 10.92 -6.86 7.44
CA ARG A 49 12.20 -6.56 6.77
C ARG A 49 13.05 -5.62 7.62
N LEU A 50 12.47 -4.52 8.10
CA LEU A 50 13.20 -3.54 8.91
C LEU A 50 13.53 -4.06 10.31
N ARG A 51 12.63 -4.83 10.94
CA ARG A 51 12.91 -5.52 12.22
C ARG A 51 14.12 -6.46 12.08
N GLU A 52 14.13 -7.26 11.03
CA GLU A 52 15.21 -8.23 10.75
C GLU A 52 16.52 -7.52 10.44
N ALA A 53 16.50 -6.44 9.66
CA ALA A 53 17.69 -5.63 9.38
C ALA A 53 18.30 -5.02 10.66
N LEU A 54 17.47 -4.71 11.66
CA LEU A 54 17.89 -4.25 12.98
C LEU A 54 18.28 -5.37 13.96
N ASN A 55 18.30 -6.64 13.53
CA ASN A 55 18.56 -7.82 14.37
C ASN A 55 17.64 -7.92 15.60
N LEU A 56 16.38 -7.45 15.48
CA LEU A 56 15.40 -7.53 16.56
C LEU A 56 14.56 -8.80 16.44
N SER A 57 14.39 -9.51 17.55
CA SER A 57 13.33 -10.52 17.68
C SER A 57 11.95 -9.88 17.75
N GLN A 58 10.91 -10.66 17.43
CA GLN A 58 9.52 -10.23 17.61
C GLN A 58 9.22 -9.81 19.05
N LYS A 59 9.83 -10.48 20.04
CA LYS A 59 9.68 -10.14 21.47
C LYS A 59 10.29 -8.76 21.80
N GLN A 60 11.44 -8.43 21.22
CA GLN A 60 12.06 -7.12 21.42
C GLN A 60 11.23 -6.00 20.79
N LEU A 61 10.69 -6.20 19.58
CA LEU A 61 9.75 -5.24 18.99
C LEU A 61 8.46 -5.11 19.84
N ALA A 62 7.94 -6.24 20.33
CA ALA A 62 6.76 -6.24 21.18
C ALA A 62 6.94 -5.37 22.44
N ALA A 63 8.11 -5.48 23.08
CA ALA A 63 8.48 -4.65 24.22
C ALA A 63 8.54 -3.15 23.86
N ARG A 64 9.11 -2.79 22.70
CA ARG A 64 9.20 -1.40 22.25
C ARG A 64 7.83 -0.73 22.08
N ILE A 65 6.84 -1.46 21.57
CA ILE A 65 5.48 -0.92 21.33
C ILE A 65 4.45 -1.35 22.36
N LYS A 66 4.89 -1.87 23.52
CA LYS A 66 4.03 -2.28 24.64
C LYS A 66 2.91 -3.23 24.22
N THR A 67 3.26 -4.25 23.43
CA THR A 67 2.36 -5.31 22.99
C THR A 67 2.97 -6.69 23.25
N SER A 68 2.29 -7.75 22.81
CA SER A 68 2.76 -9.13 22.96
C SER A 68 3.49 -9.64 21.72
N GLN A 69 4.41 -10.59 21.89
CA GLN A 69 5.09 -11.23 20.75
C GLN A 69 4.10 -11.85 19.74
N PRO A 70 3.04 -12.59 20.15
CA PRO A 70 2.03 -13.06 19.20
C PRO A 70 1.35 -11.94 18.42
N ARG A 71 1.18 -10.75 19.01
CA ARG A 71 0.64 -9.59 18.28
C ARG A 71 1.59 -9.11 17.19
N ILE A 72 2.90 -9.12 17.45
CA ILE A 72 3.90 -8.82 16.41
C ILE A 72 3.88 -9.85 15.29
N ALA A 73 3.79 -11.13 15.60
CA ALA A 73 3.67 -12.18 14.58
C ALA A 73 2.44 -11.97 13.68
N LYS A 74 1.28 -11.64 14.27
CA LYS A 74 0.07 -11.28 13.52
C LYS A 74 0.25 -10.05 12.65
N ILE A 75 0.94 -9.02 13.15
CA ILE A 75 1.24 -7.80 12.40
C ILE A 75 2.09 -8.13 11.16
N GLU A 76 3.16 -8.90 11.32
CA GLU A 76 4.06 -9.30 10.22
C GLU A 76 3.40 -10.23 9.20
N GLN A 77 2.28 -10.87 9.56
CA GLN A 77 1.48 -11.74 8.70
C GLN A 77 0.26 -11.04 8.10
N ALA A 78 0.07 -9.74 8.36
CA ALA A 78 -1.11 -8.98 7.95
C ALA A 78 -2.45 -9.63 8.39
N ALA A 79 -2.47 -10.34 9.53
CA ALA A 79 -3.63 -11.10 10.00
C ALA A 79 -4.91 -10.26 10.04
N SER A 80 -6.07 -10.85 9.75
CA SER A 80 -7.34 -10.12 9.55
C SER A 80 -7.77 -9.25 10.73
N ASP A 81 -7.41 -9.61 11.96
CA ASP A 81 -7.69 -8.87 13.20
C ASP A 81 -6.69 -7.73 13.50
N VAL A 82 -5.76 -7.45 12.60
CA VAL A 82 -4.79 -6.35 12.69
C VAL A 82 -5.28 -5.15 11.88
N SER A 83 -5.19 -3.94 12.42
CA SER A 83 -5.50 -2.72 11.67
C SER A 83 -4.28 -2.20 10.90
N LEU A 84 -4.53 -1.39 9.87
CA LEU A 84 -3.44 -0.66 9.18
C LEU A 84 -2.67 0.24 10.15
N ASP A 85 -3.35 0.89 11.10
CA ASP A 85 -2.70 1.69 12.17
C ASP A 85 -1.69 0.87 12.97
N GLN A 86 -2.02 -0.38 13.30
CA GLN A 86 -1.10 -1.25 14.06
C GLN A 86 0.13 -1.63 13.25
N ILE A 87 -0.01 -1.87 11.96
CA ILE A 87 1.11 -2.14 11.05
C ILE A 87 2.00 -0.89 10.96
N LEU A 88 1.41 0.27 10.71
CA LEU A 88 2.15 1.54 10.59
C LEU A 88 2.83 1.95 11.90
N ARG A 89 2.17 1.73 13.05
CA ARG A 89 2.77 1.96 14.38
C ARG A 89 3.97 1.06 14.63
N ALA A 90 3.87 -0.21 14.26
CA ALA A 90 4.99 -1.15 14.37
C ALA A 90 6.15 -0.73 13.45
N PHE A 91 5.85 -0.32 12.21
CA PHE A 91 6.84 0.18 11.26
C PHE A 91 7.57 1.42 11.78
N ALA A 92 6.82 2.40 12.30
CA ALA A 92 7.40 3.60 12.90
C ALA A 92 8.29 3.28 14.11
N ALA A 93 7.89 2.30 14.93
CA ALA A 93 8.63 1.93 16.13
C ALA A 93 9.96 1.18 15.87
N VAL A 94 10.11 0.57 14.68
CA VAL A 94 11.40 0.05 14.21
C VAL A 94 12.20 1.12 13.44
N GLY A 95 11.84 2.40 13.56
CA GLY A 95 12.58 3.51 12.92
C GLY A 95 12.15 3.82 11.50
N GLY A 96 11.08 3.18 11.00
CA GLY A 96 10.53 3.48 9.69
C GLY A 96 9.91 4.87 9.63
N ARG A 97 10.07 5.55 8.49
CA ARG A 97 9.40 6.82 8.18
C ARG A 97 8.27 6.58 7.19
N ILE A 98 7.10 7.11 7.49
CA ILE A 98 5.91 7.01 6.64
C ILE A 98 5.74 8.37 5.97
N VAL A 99 5.77 8.38 4.63
CA VAL A 99 5.56 9.59 3.84
C VAL A 99 4.31 9.41 2.99
N VAL A 100 3.40 10.38 3.05
CA VAL A 100 2.17 10.40 2.25
C VAL A 100 2.21 11.61 1.34
N LYS A 101 2.16 11.38 0.03
CA LYS A 101 2.16 12.42 -0.99
C LYS A 101 0.82 12.39 -1.75
N GLN A 102 0.20 13.55 -1.90
CA GLN A 102 -0.96 13.71 -2.79
C GLN A 102 -0.43 13.99 -4.19
N VAL A 103 -0.73 13.10 -5.13
CA VAL A 103 -0.35 13.24 -6.53
C VAL A 103 -1.52 13.91 -7.26
N GLY A 104 -1.27 15.03 -7.92
CA GLY A 104 -2.26 15.72 -8.75
C GLY A 104 -3.08 16.84 -8.10
N ARG A 105 -2.83 17.20 -6.82
CA ARG A 105 -3.41 18.42 -6.24
C ARG A 105 -2.63 19.65 -6.72
N SER A 106 -2.99 20.19 -7.88
CA SER A 106 -2.69 21.57 -8.19
C SER A 106 -3.32 22.41 -7.07
N HIS A 107 -2.51 22.91 -6.15
CA HIS A 107 -2.95 23.94 -5.21
C HIS A 107 -3.54 25.08 -6.04
N ALA A 108 -4.87 25.19 -6.07
CA ALA A 108 -5.48 26.47 -6.36
C ALA A 108 -5.06 27.36 -5.20
N THR A 109 -4.02 28.15 -5.41
CA THR A 109 -3.67 29.25 -4.54
C THR A 109 -4.94 30.08 -4.34
N LYS A 110 -5.26 30.33 -3.08
CA LYS A 110 -6.37 31.16 -2.63
C LYS A 110 -6.29 32.49 -3.39
N ALA A 111 -7.18 32.69 -4.36
CA ALA A 111 -7.31 33.97 -5.04
C ALA A 111 -7.65 35.03 -3.98
N ALA A 112 -6.77 36.02 -3.83
CA ALA A 112 -7.16 37.30 -3.26
C ALA A 112 -8.33 37.87 -4.08
N PRO A 113 -9.23 38.66 -3.48
CA PRO A 113 -10.35 39.22 -4.23
C PRO A 113 -9.82 40.26 -5.23
N GLU A 114 -9.85 39.95 -6.52
CA GLU A 114 -9.62 40.92 -7.59
C GLU A 114 -10.87 41.80 -7.77
N PRO A 115 -10.74 43.13 -7.94
CA PRO A 115 -11.89 44.01 -8.07
C PRO A 115 -12.61 43.76 -9.40
N ALA A 116 -13.94 43.90 -9.36
CA ALA A 116 -14.84 43.70 -10.48
C ALA A 116 -14.40 44.47 -11.74
N ALA A 117 -14.02 43.72 -12.78
CA ALA A 117 -13.96 44.22 -14.15
C ALA A 117 -15.10 43.60 -14.97
N VAL A 118 -15.86 44.48 -15.61
CA VAL A 118 -17.03 44.24 -16.44
C VAL A 118 -16.65 43.57 -17.75
N GLY A 119 -17.45 42.57 -18.16
CA GLY A 119 -17.59 42.17 -19.56
C GLY A 119 -16.64 41.09 -20.07
N GLY A 120 -17.13 39.83 -20.11
CA GLY A 120 -16.46 38.75 -20.83
C GLY A 120 -17.18 37.41 -20.65
N LYS A 121 -17.46 36.71 -21.76
CA LYS A 121 -18.16 35.41 -21.79
C LYS A 121 -17.47 34.39 -20.87
N ARG A 122 -18.25 33.72 -20.01
CA ARG A 122 -17.79 32.60 -19.17
C ARG A 122 -17.27 31.46 -20.06
N PRO A 123 -16.01 30.99 -19.93
CA PRO A 123 -15.58 29.78 -20.60
C PRO A 123 -16.24 28.56 -19.92
N LYS A 124 -16.67 27.58 -20.70
CA LYS A 124 -17.21 26.31 -20.19
C LYS A 124 -16.08 25.55 -19.49
N THR A 125 -16.13 25.49 -18.16
CA THR A 125 -15.18 24.72 -17.36
C THR A 125 -15.41 23.24 -17.59
N ASN A 126 -14.62 22.64 -18.49
CA ASN A 126 -14.49 21.19 -18.55
C ASN A 126 -13.80 20.75 -17.26
N LYS A 127 -14.59 20.37 -16.26
CA LYS A 127 -14.11 19.89 -14.96
C LYS A 127 -13.45 18.52 -15.21
N LYS A 128 -12.17 18.53 -15.62
CA LYS A 128 -11.35 17.33 -15.69
C LYS A 128 -11.51 16.61 -14.35
N LEU A 129 -11.95 15.35 -14.40
CA LEU A 129 -12.06 14.48 -13.25
C LEU A 129 -10.68 14.45 -12.60
N GLN A 130 -10.54 15.11 -11.44
CA GLN A 130 -9.29 15.09 -10.71
C GLN A 130 -9.13 13.67 -10.18
N VAL A 131 -8.23 12.91 -10.78
CA VAL A 131 -7.81 11.63 -10.23
C VAL A 131 -7.11 11.96 -8.92
N ALA A 132 -7.71 11.55 -7.80
CA ALA A 132 -7.12 11.71 -6.48
C ALA A 132 -6.18 10.52 -6.25
N GLU A 133 -4.92 10.70 -6.61
CA GLU A 133 -3.89 9.69 -6.43
C GLU A 133 -3.11 9.97 -5.14
N VAL A 134 -2.84 8.91 -4.37
CA VAL A 134 -2.09 9.00 -3.11
C VAL A 134 -0.93 8.02 -3.18
N GLN A 135 0.27 8.54 -2.98
CA GLN A 135 1.48 7.73 -2.89
C GLN A 135 1.87 7.60 -1.41
N ILE A 136 2.04 6.35 -0.95
CA ILE A 136 2.53 6.03 0.39
C ILE A 136 3.91 5.40 0.25
N GLU A 137 4.91 6.03 0.85
CA GLU A 137 6.29 5.53 0.89
C GLU A 137 6.62 5.10 2.32
N LEU A 138 7.05 3.84 2.46
CA LEU A 138 7.62 3.30 3.70
C LEU A 138 9.14 3.30 3.58
N ILE A 139 9.79 4.19 4.31
CA ILE A 139 11.23 4.41 4.21
C ILE A 139 11.91 3.82 5.46
N GLY A 140 12.81 2.87 5.28
CA GLY A 140 13.63 2.35 6.39
C GLY A 140 14.61 3.40 6.93
N ALA A 141 14.97 3.29 8.20
CA ALA A 141 16.12 4.05 8.71
C ALA A 141 17.40 3.56 8.03
N GLU A 142 18.30 4.47 7.68
CA GLU A 142 19.68 4.09 7.32
C GLU A 142 20.33 3.47 8.56
N LEU A 143 20.95 2.30 8.39
CA LEU A 143 21.61 1.51 9.44
C LEU A 143 23.09 1.81 9.49
#